data_AF-A0A933PW09-F1
#
_entry.id   AF-A0A933PW09-F1
#
_cell.length_a   1.000
_cell.length_b   1.000
_cell.length_c   1.000
_cell.angle_alpha   90.00
_cell.angle_beta   90.00
_cell.angle_gamma   90.00
#
_symmetry.space_group_name_H-M   'P 1'
#
loop_
_entity.id
_entity.type
_entity.pdbx_description
1 polymer ?
#
loop_
_entity_poly.entity_id
_entity_poly.type
_entity_poly.pdbx_seq_one_letter_code
_entity_poly.pdbx_strand_id
1 'polypeptide(L)'
;MKNIVLFLAGTLALYGAWDFPGASVKSVTTNEDRITAVLSAGGKTIHVTATAEPTAADMERVRSRWDVFSRWQRINVKQAEFTLSASALEMIVIPETIDAGATNAAVFLPAGMLFYDFDGTLRYMIRLLKDGTLVKIAGSFTAEVELIARLERAIENPVLFARMNDVDYLSARVEELTGRIESLTVSVDLLRQAFIGVENRGFLGIGNKPVTPAALKAALAAKRANPAIAAGDLAAQLRKGGIELSDQEASLILAVFFNEFPK
;
A
#
# COMPACT_ATOMS: atom_id res chain seq x y z
N MET A 1 -22.87 16.88 -39.36
CA MET A 1 -21.47 17.04 -38.91
C MET A 1 -20.57 16.55 -40.04
N LYS A 2 -19.84 17.46 -40.69
CA LYS A 2 -18.92 17.13 -41.80
C LYS A 2 -17.54 16.91 -41.20
N ASN A 3 -17.08 15.67 -41.13
CA ASN A 3 -15.68 15.38 -40.91
C ASN A 3 -14.92 15.85 -42.16
N ILE A 4 -14.24 16.98 -42.06
CA ILE A 4 -13.36 17.45 -43.13
C ILE A 4 -12.04 16.67 -42.99
N VAL A 5 -11.90 15.60 -43.78
CA VAL A 5 -10.61 14.96 -43.99
C VAL A 5 -9.84 15.84 -44.97
N LEU A 6 -9.03 16.75 -44.44
CA LEU A 6 -8.25 17.68 -45.24
C LEU A 6 -6.94 16.97 -45.65
N PHE A 7 -6.92 16.38 -46.85
CA PHE A 7 -5.66 16.02 -47.52
C PHE A 7 -5.01 17.32 -48.02
N LEU A 8 -4.30 18.01 -47.12
CA LEU A 8 -3.52 19.20 -47.46
C LEU A 8 -2.24 18.77 -48.16
N ALA A 9 -2.17 18.98 -49.47
CA ALA A 9 -0.95 18.94 -50.27
C ALA A 9 0.00 20.11 -49.88
N GLY A 10 0.57 20.00 -48.69
CA GLY A 10 1.61 20.87 -48.10
C GLY A 10 2.47 20.07 -47.10
N THR A 11 2.66 18.77 -47.38
CA THR A 11 2.84 17.67 -46.43
C THR A 11 4.26 17.45 -45.85
N LEU A 12 5.26 18.28 -46.10
CA LEU A 12 6.62 17.99 -45.57
C LEU A 12 6.92 18.64 -44.21
N ALA A 13 6.34 19.81 -43.91
CA ALA A 13 6.63 20.51 -42.65
C ALA A 13 5.81 19.97 -41.45
N LEU A 14 4.54 19.65 -41.67
CA LEU A 14 3.62 19.19 -40.61
C LEU A 14 3.89 17.77 -40.10
N TYR A 15 4.66 16.96 -40.82
CA TYR A 15 5.02 15.60 -40.38
C TYR A 15 6.27 15.65 -39.48
N GLY A 16 7.24 16.50 -39.81
CA GLY A 16 8.52 16.58 -39.07
C GLY A 16 8.38 17.02 -37.61
N ALA A 17 7.41 17.88 -37.29
CA ALA A 17 7.16 18.34 -35.92
C ALA A 17 6.67 17.23 -34.98
N TRP A 18 6.15 16.13 -35.53
CA TRP A 18 5.55 15.02 -34.78
C TRP A 18 6.39 13.73 -34.87
N ASP A 19 7.41 13.70 -35.71
CA ASP A 19 8.29 12.54 -35.85
C ASP A 19 9.31 12.49 -34.69
N PHE A 20 9.67 11.27 -34.29
CA PHE A 20 10.78 11.02 -33.39
C PHE A 20 11.47 9.69 -33.75
N PRO A 21 12.76 9.49 -33.40
CA PRO A 21 13.49 8.27 -33.75
C PRO A 21 12.74 6.98 -33.38
N GLY A 22 12.51 6.12 -34.37
CA GLY A 22 11.80 4.85 -34.17
C GLY A 22 10.28 4.90 -34.32
N ALA A 23 9.70 6.08 -34.54
CA ALA A 23 8.29 6.27 -34.89
C ALA A 23 8.16 7.08 -36.18
N SER A 24 7.10 6.80 -36.96
CA SER A 24 6.78 7.55 -38.18
C SER A 24 5.32 7.99 -38.16
N VAL A 25 5.07 9.26 -38.44
CA VAL A 25 3.72 9.82 -38.54
C VAL A 25 3.00 9.22 -39.75
N LYS A 26 1.79 8.69 -39.51
CA LYS A 26 0.89 8.14 -40.54
C LYS A 26 -0.17 9.15 -40.95
N SER A 27 -0.70 9.89 -39.99
CA SER A 27 -1.71 10.91 -40.25
C SER A 27 -1.69 11.97 -39.15
N VAL A 28 -2.05 13.20 -39.50
CA VAL A 28 -2.34 14.26 -38.55
C VAL A 28 -3.76 14.75 -38.83
N THR A 29 -4.59 14.81 -37.80
CA THR A 29 -5.97 15.31 -37.89
C THR A 29 -6.12 16.49 -36.96
N THR A 30 -6.61 17.61 -37.50
CA THR A 30 -6.95 18.80 -36.70
C THR A 30 -8.46 18.88 -36.57
N ASN A 31 -8.94 19.06 -35.35
CA ASN A 31 -10.36 19.24 -35.05
C ASN A 31 -10.51 20.37 -34.03
N GLU A 32 -11.17 21.47 -34.42
CA GLU A 32 -11.38 22.70 -33.65
C GLU A 32 -10.21 23.09 -32.71
N ASP A 33 -10.17 22.53 -31.50
CA ASP A 33 -9.22 22.88 -30.44
C ASP A 33 -8.09 21.84 -30.23
N ARG A 34 -8.00 20.79 -31.05
CA ARG A 34 -7.04 19.69 -30.87
C ARG A 34 -6.44 19.23 -32.19
N ILE A 35 -5.14 18.92 -32.14
CA ILE A 35 -4.40 18.26 -33.21
C ILE A 35 -4.02 16.87 -32.70
N THR A 36 -4.33 15.83 -33.48
CA THR A 36 -3.99 14.45 -33.17
C THR A 36 -3.14 13.85 -34.28
N ALA A 37 -1.92 13.46 -33.95
CA ALA A 37 -1.07 12.65 -34.80
C ALA A 37 -1.22 11.16 -34.46
N VAL A 38 -1.27 10.33 -35.49
CA VAL A 38 -1.17 8.87 -35.39
C VAL A 38 0.19 8.46 -35.92
N LEU A 39 0.99 7.80 -35.09
CA LEU A 39 2.31 7.31 -35.45
C LEU A 39 2.33 5.77 -35.40
N SER A 40 3.22 5.20 -36.19
CA SER A 40 3.56 3.78 -36.15
C SER A 40 4.98 3.61 -35.64
N ALA A 41 5.16 2.80 -34.60
CA ALA A 41 6.46 2.49 -34.00
C ALA A 41 6.57 0.99 -33.72
N GLY A 42 7.43 0.27 -34.46
CA GLY A 42 7.63 -1.17 -34.26
C GLY A 42 6.35 -2.02 -34.37
N GLY A 43 5.43 -1.66 -35.28
CA GLY A 43 4.13 -2.33 -35.44
C GLY A 43 3.05 -1.92 -34.44
N LYS A 44 3.37 -1.05 -33.48
CA LYS A 44 2.44 -0.50 -32.49
C LYS A 44 1.91 0.87 -32.92
N THR A 45 0.72 1.21 -32.47
CA THR A 45 0.08 2.50 -32.78
C THR A 45 0.25 3.47 -31.62
N ILE A 46 0.68 4.69 -31.93
CA ILE A 46 0.79 5.78 -30.95
C ILE A 46 -0.12 6.91 -31.40
N HIS A 47 -0.99 7.37 -30.51
CA HIS A 47 -1.77 8.60 -30.69
C HIS A 47 -1.13 9.69 -29.85
N VAL A 48 -0.85 10.84 -30.45
CA VAL A 48 -0.38 12.03 -29.73
C VAL A 48 -1.37 13.16 -30.00
N THR A 49 -1.99 13.66 -28.94
CA THR A 49 -2.97 14.74 -29.01
C THR A 49 -2.44 15.97 -28.28
N ALA A 50 -2.52 17.13 -28.92
CA ALA A 50 -2.13 18.43 -28.36
C ALA A 50 -3.16 19.50 -28.73
N THR A 51 -3.17 20.63 -28.01
CA THR A 51 -4.03 21.79 -28.33
C THR A 51 -3.36 22.79 -29.29
N ALA A 52 -2.07 22.61 -29.54
CA ALA A 52 -1.27 23.38 -30.48
C ALA A 52 -0.20 22.45 -31.10
N GLU A 53 0.51 22.94 -32.11
CA GLU A 53 1.63 22.18 -32.69
C GLU A 53 2.72 21.94 -31.62
N PRO A 54 3.15 20.68 -31.40
CA PRO A 54 4.09 20.34 -30.35
C PRO A 54 5.49 20.85 -30.68
N THR A 55 6.23 21.23 -29.64
CA THR A 55 7.64 21.57 -29.79
C THR A 55 8.50 20.31 -29.86
N ALA A 56 9.76 20.45 -30.29
CA ALA A 56 10.72 19.35 -30.23
C ALA A 56 10.89 18.81 -28.78
N ALA A 57 10.80 19.68 -27.77
CA ALA A 57 10.85 19.27 -26.37
C ALA A 57 9.62 18.44 -25.95
N ASP A 58 8.44 18.76 -26.47
CA ASP A 58 7.22 17.98 -26.20
C ASP A 58 7.32 16.58 -26.81
N MET A 59 7.79 16.48 -28.05
CA MET A 59 7.98 15.20 -28.70
C MET A 59 9.10 14.38 -28.07
N GLU A 60 10.14 15.03 -27.55
CA GLU A 60 11.18 14.35 -26.76
C GLU A 60 10.60 13.77 -25.45
N ARG A 61 9.68 14.48 -24.79
CA ARG A 61 8.96 13.94 -23.62
C ARG A 61 8.15 12.70 -24.00
N VAL A 62 7.37 12.76 -25.09
CA VAL A 62 6.61 11.61 -25.61
C VAL A 62 7.54 10.43 -25.91
N ARG A 63 8.63 10.67 -26.65
CA ARG A 63 9.64 9.67 -27.01
C ARG A 63 10.24 9.01 -25.77
N SER A 64 10.66 9.81 -24.79
CA SER A 64 11.29 9.29 -23.56
C SER A 64 10.37 8.34 -22.78
N ARG A 65 9.06 8.61 -22.75
CA ARG A 65 8.08 7.75 -22.09
C ARG A 65 7.72 6.54 -22.95
N TRP A 66 7.64 6.70 -24.26
CA TRP A 66 7.50 5.58 -25.19
C TRP A 66 8.67 4.60 -25.11
N ASP A 67 9.91 5.08 -24.96
CA ASP A 67 11.10 4.24 -24.77
C ASP A 67 10.97 3.34 -23.53
N VAL A 68 10.33 3.82 -22.47
CA VAL A 68 10.05 3.00 -21.27
C VAL A 68 9.04 1.91 -21.59
N PHE A 69 7.88 2.29 -22.15
CA PHE A 69 6.77 1.36 -22.39
C PHE A 69 7.08 0.32 -23.48
N SER A 70 7.85 0.71 -24.51
CA SER A 70 8.21 -0.17 -25.61
C SER A 70 9.22 -1.25 -25.24
N ARG A 71 9.97 -1.05 -24.14
CA ARG A 71 10.99 -1.98 -23.62
C ARG A 71 10.46 -2.98 -22.59
N TRP A 72 9.19 -2.85 -22.19
CA TRP A 72 8.55 -3.80 -21.30
C TRP A 72 8.60 -5.22 -21.86
N GLN A 73 8.91 -6.17 -21.00
CA GLN A 73 9.10 -7.58 -21.36
C GLN A 73 7.85 -8.42 -21.09
N ARG A 74 7.13 -8.09 -20.01
CA ARG A 74 5.90 -8.78 -19.58
C ARG A 74 4.64 -8.06 -20.03
N ILE A 75 4.73 -6.78 -20.36
CA ILE A 75 3.63 -5.99 -20.94
C ILE A 75 3.85 -5.79 -22.44
N ASN A 76 3.08 -6.49 -23.26
CA ASN A 76 3.05 -6.23 -24.70
C ASN A 76 2.05 -5.11 -25.00
N VAL A 77 2.57 -3.92 -25.33
CA VAL A 77 1.75 -2.75 -25.67
C VAL A 77 1.17 -2.87 -27.07
N LYS A 78 -0.17 -2.78 -27.20
CA LYS A 78 -0.86 -2.68 -28.49
C LYS A 78 -0.87 -1.25 -29.01
N GLN A 79 -1.24 -0.33 -28.12
CA GLN A 79 -1.46 1.07 -28.42
C GLN A 79 -1.07 1.92 -27.22
N ALA A 80 -0.58 3.12 -27.49
CA ALA A 80 -0.41 4.15 -26.47
C ALA A 80 -1.02 5.46 -26.95
N GLU A 81 -1.66 6.18 -26.04
CA GLU A 81 -2.23 7.50 -26.27
C GLU A 81 -1.51 8.49 -25.38
N PHE A 82 -1.07 9.60 -25.93
CA PHE A 82 -0.36 10.67 -25.26
C PHE A 82 -1.18 11.94 -25.42
N THR A 83 -1.54 12.58 -24.32
CA THR A 83 -2.15 13.91 -24.33
C THR A 83 -1.16 14.91 -23.76
N LEU A 84 -0.71 15.82 -24.62
CA LEU A 84 0.18 16.91 -24.28
C LEU A 84 -0.61 18.07 -23.67
N SER A 85 -0.10 18.57 -22.55
CA SER A 85 -0.54 19.82 -21.92
C SER A 85 0.68 20.65 -21.50
N ALA A 86 0.45 21.92 -21.16
CA ALA A 86 1.53 22.83 -20.75
C ALA A 86 2.30 22.34 -19.50
N SER A 87 1.63 21.63 -18.59
CA SER A 87 2.21 21.25 -17.28
C SER A 87 2.39 19.75 -17.08
N ALA A 88 1.76 18.91 -17.89
CA ALA A 88 1.76 17.47 -17.71
C ALA A 88 1.72 16.73 -19.05
N LEU A 89 2.20 15.49 -19.03
CA LEU A 89 1.97 14.53 -20.10
C LEU A 89 1.08 13.43 -19.54
N GLU A 90 -0.12 13.29 -20.09
CA GLU A 90 -1.04 12.20 -19.75
C GLU A 90 -0.88 11.08 -20.77
N MET A 91 -0.94 9.83 -20.32
CA MET A 91 -0.66 8.66 -21.13
C MET A 91 -1.65 7.55 -20.82
N ILE A 92 -2.27 6.97 -21.84
CA ILE A 92 -3.05 5.74 -21.70
C ILE A 92 -2.32 4.65 -22.46
N VAL A 93 -1.85 3.62 -21.74
CA VAL A 93 -1.20 2.46 -22.35
C VAL A 93 -2.21 1.32 -22.43
N ILE A 94 -2.50 0.88 -23.64
CA ILE A 94 -3.44 -0.20 -23.93
C ILE A 94 -2.61 -1.46 -24.24
N PRO A 95 -2.54 -2.42 -23.30
CA PRO A 95 -1.83 -3.67 -23.52
C PRO A 95 -2.62 -4.59 -24.46
N GLU A 96 -1.91 -5.35 -25.29
CA GLU A 96 -2.43 -6.56 -25.92
C GLU A 96 -2.43 -7.73 -24.94
N THR A 97 -1.31 -7.91 -24.26
CA THR A 97 -1.11 -8.93 -23.23
C THR A 97 -0.31 -8.37 -22.06
N ILE A 98 -0.60 -8.87 -20.87
CA ILE A 98 0.22 -8.66 -19.68
C ILE A 98 0.43 -10.03 -19.04
N ASP A 99 1.66 -10.52 -19.06
CA ASP A 99 2.06 -11.69 -18.29
C ASP A 99 2.12 -11.31 -16.80
N ALA A 100 1.12 -11.76 -16.04
CA ALA A 100 0.99 -11.60 -14.60
C ALA A 100 0.83 -12.99 -13.95
N GLY A 101 1.87 -13.81 -14.06
CA GLY A 101 1.92 -15.14 -13.48
C GLY A 101 1.23 -16.15 -14.39
N ALA A 102 0.16 -16.78 -13.91
CA ALA A 102 -0.58 -17.78 -14.69
C ALA A 102 -1.69 -17.17 -15.58
N THR A 103 -1.91 -15.85 -15.51
CA THR A 103 -3.05 -15.19 -16.19
C THR A 103 -2.59 -14.00 -17.02
N ASN A 104 -3.23 -13.80 -18.18
CA ASN A 104 -3.10 -12.56 -18.93
C ASN A 104 -3.90 -11.45 -18.25
N ALA A 105 -3.23 -10.50 -17.59
CA ALA A 105 -3.90 -9.42 -16.85
C ALA A 105 -4.60 -8.38 -17.74
N ALA A 106 -4.26 -8.30 -19.04
CA ALA A 106 -4.85 -7.31 -19.95
C ALA A 106 -6.38 -7.42 -20.04
N VAL A 107 -6.94 -8.63 -19.88
CA VAL A 107 -8.39 -8.88 -19.95
C VAL A 107 -9.18 -8.19 -18.83
N PHE A 108 -8.52 -7.83 -17.73
CA PHE A 108 -9.13 -7.15 -16.59
C PHE A 108 -8.98 -5.62 -16.65
N LEU A 109 -8.40 -5.07 -17.72
CA LEU A 109 -8.07 -3.64 -17.85
C LEU A 109 -8.86 -2.98 -19.00
N PRO A 110 -10.17 -2.73 -18.84
CA PRO A 110 -11.05 -2.31 -19.93
C PRO A 110 -10.68 -0.95 -20.56
N ALA A 111 -10.03 -0.07 -19.80
CA ALA A 111 -9.60 1.26 -20.26
C ALA A 111 -8.07 1.36 -20.44
N GLY A 112 -7.35 0.23 -20.39
CA GLY A 112 -5.89 0.23 -20.34
C GLY A 112 -5.35 0.76 -19.00
N MET A 113 -4.15 1.33 -19.05
CA MET A 113 -3.40 1.81 -17.89
C MET A 113 -3.14 3.31 -18.04
N LEU A 114 -3.71 4.12 -17.15
CA LEU A 114 -3.47 5.55 -17.11
C LEU A 114 -2.16 5.84 -16.38
N PHE A 115 -1.28 6.57 -17.05
CA PHE A 115 -0.07 7.16 -16.53
C PHE A 115 -0.12 8.68 -16.68
N TYR A 116 0.56 9.39 -15.81
CA TYR A 116 0.74 10.83 -15.92
C TYR A 116 2.11 11.21 -15.40
N ASP A 117 2.78 12.07 -16.14
CA ASP A 117 4.08 12.62 -15.81
C ASP A 117 3.92 14.06 -15.36
N PHE A 118 4.27 14.30 -14.10
CA PHE A 118 4.27 15.60 -13.46
C PHE A 118 5.57 15.74 -12.66
N ASP A 119 6.31 16.82 -12.92
CA ASP A 119 7.58 17.10 -12.25
C ASP A 119 8.61 15.95 -12.39
N GLY A 120 8.66 15.35 -13.58
CA GLY A 120 9.56 14.22 -13.91
C GLY A 120 9.17 12.88 -13.29
N THR A 121 8.20 12.85 -12.39
CA THR A 121 7.72 11.63 -11.73
C THR A 121 6.61 10.99 -12.54
N LEU A 122 6.86 9.78 -13.04
CA LEU A 122 5.83 8.98 -13.71
C LEU A 122 4.93 8.32 -12.67
N ARG A 123 3.64 8.64 -12.68
CA ARG A 123 2.63 8.06 -11.79
C ARG A 123 1.59 7.31 -12.60
N TYR A 124 0.85 6.42 -11.96
CA TYR A 124 -0.21 5.65 -12.60
C TYR A 124 -1.46 5.53 -11.75
N MET A 125 -2.57 5.29 -12.43
CA MET A 125 -3.86 4.95 -11.87
C MET A 125 -4.54 3.93 -12.78
N ILE A 126 -4.51 2.67 -12.37
CA ILE A 126 -5.07 1.56 -13.15
C ILE A 126 -6.38 1.15 -12.52
N ARG A 127 -7.38 0.94 -13.36
CA ARG A 127 -8.68 0.39 -12.96
C ARG A 127 -8.76 -1.05 -13.45
N LEU A 128 -8.81 -1.97 -12.52
CA LEU A 128 -8.90 -3.40 -12.76
C LEU A 128 -10.31 -3.88 -12.42
N LEU A 129 -10.95 -4.60 -13.34
CA LEU A 129 -12.27 -5.19 -13.13
C LEU A 129 -12.16 -6.71 -13.23
N LYS A 130 -12.37 -7.41 -12.11
CA LYS A 130 -12.38 -8.87 -12.06
C LYS A 130 -13.58 -9.35 -11.24
N ASP A 131 -14.34 -10.30 -11.77
CA ASP A 131 -15.50 -10.92 -11.10
C ASP A 131 -16.50 -9.88 -10.55
N GLY A 132 -16.74 -8.80 -11.31
CA GLY A 132 -17.63 -7.70 -10.92
C GLY A 132 -17.03 -6.72 -9.89
N THR A 133 -15.81 -6.98 -9.39
CA THR A 133 -15.12 -6.11 -8.42
C THR A 133 -14.19 -5.15 -9.16
N LEU A 134 -14.44 -3.84 -8.99
CA LEU A 134 -13.56 -2.79 -9.49
C LEU A 134 -12.50 -2.43 -8.45
N VAL A 135 -11.23 -2.58 -8.81
CA VAL A 135 -10.07 -2.25 -7.97
C VAL A 135 -9.30 -1.09 -8.60
N LYS A 136 -8.98 -0.08 -7.79
CA LYS A 136 -8.11 1.02 -8.19
C LYS A 136 -6.69 0.76 -7.67
N ILE A 137 -5.72 0.74 -8.58
CA ILE A 137 -4.31 0.54 -8.27
C ILE A 137 -3.56 1.81 -8.67
N ALA A 138 -3.10 2.59 -7.70
CA ALA A 138 -2.42 3.86 -7.95
C ALA A 138 -1.06 3.93 -7.27
N GLY A 139 -0.11 4.66 -7.85
CA GLY A 139 1.22 4.86 -7.28
C GLY A 139 2.19 5.54 -8.24
N SER A 140 3.45 5.58 -7.86
CA SER A 140 4.56 6.02 -8.72
C SER A 140 5.13 4.81 -9.47
N PHE A 141 5.41 4.97 -10.76
CA PHE A 141 6.08 3.96 -11.57
C PHE A 141 7.59 4.05 -11.39
N THR A 142 8.18 2.97 -10.93
CA THR A 142 9.61 2.78 -10.69
C THR A 142 10.18 1.75 -11.65
N ALA A 143 9.54 0.59 -11.74
CA ALA A 143 9.92 -0.52 -12.59
C ALA A 143 8.71 -1.36 -13.02
N GLU A 144 8.85 -2.05 -14.16
CA GLU A 144 7.83 -2.97 -14.69
C GLU A 144 7.51 -4.10 -13.69
N VAL A 145 8.53 -4.70 -13.08
CA VAL A 145 8.36 -5.83 -12.15
C VAL A 145 7.49 -5.48 -10.94
N GLU A 146 7.63 -4.27 -10.39
CA GLU A 146 6.82 -3.81 -9.26
C GLU A 146 5.37 -3.57 -9.66
N LEU A 147 5.15 -3.02 -10.87
CA LEU A 147 3.81 -2.84 -11.42
C LEU A 147 3.11 -4.18 -11.61
N ILE A 148 3.80 -5.17 -12.20
CA ILE A 148 3.27 -6.51 -12.39
C ILE A 148 2.93 -7.17 -11.05
N ALA A 149 3.83 -7.12 -10.07
CA ALA A 149 3.57 -7.69 -8.74
C ALA A 149 2.37 -7.03 -8.02
N ARG A 150 2.04 -5.77 -8.32
CA ARG A 150 0.81 -5.13 -7.83
C ARG A 150 -0.44 -5.61 -8.57
N LEU A 151 -0.34 -5.80 -9.89
CA LEU A 151 -1.43 -6.36 -10.69
C LEU A 151 -1.73 -7.81 -10.27
N GLU A 152 -0.71 -8.65 -10.11
CA GLU A 152 -0.84 -10.04 -9.66
C GLU A 152 -1.60 -10.11 -8.33
N ARG A 153 -1.19 -9.34 -7.31
CA ARG A 153 -1.89 -9.29 -6.01
C ARG A 153 -3.35 -8.82 -6.12
N ALA A 154 -3.62 -7.83 -6.97
CA ALA A 154 -4.98 -7.33 -7.19
C ALA A 154 -5.86 -8.35 -7.93
N ILE A 155 -5.27 -9.18 -8.80
CA ILE A 155 -5.96 -10.26 -9.51
C ILE A 155 -6.21 -11.44 -8.58
N GLU A 156 -5.23 -11.85 -7.79
CA GLU A 156 -5.35 -13.00 -6.87
C GLU A 156 -6.49 -12.81 -5.87
N ASN A 157 -6.61 -11.62 -5.26
CA ASN A 157 -7.68 -11.32 -4.32
C ASN A 157 -8.15 -9.85 -4.43
N PRO A 158 -9.04 -9.54 -5.39
CA PRO A 158 -9.46 -8.17 -5.65
C PRO A 158 -10.19 -7.52 -4.46
N VAL A 159 -10.97 -8.31 -3.71
CA VAL A 159 -11.70 -7.84 -2.53
C VAL A 159 -10.73 -7.47 -1.41
N LEU A 160 -9.77 -8.35 -1.08
CA LEU A 160 -8.77 -8.05 -0.06
C LEU A 160 -7.88 -6.88 -0.47
N PHE A 161 -7.47 -6.83 -1.74
CA PHE A 161 -6.66 -5.73 -2.26
C PHE A 161 -7.40 -4.40 -2.15
N ALA A 162 -8.67 -4.33 -2.56
CA ALA A 162 -9.49 -3.13 -2.42
C ALA A 162 -9.57 -2.68 -0.96
N ARG A 163 -9.84 -3.60 -0.03
CA ARG A 163 -9.91 -3.32 1.41
C ARG A 163 -8.57 -2.83 1.98
N MET A 164 -7.45 -3.44 1.62
CA MET A 164 -6.13 -3.04 2.11
C MET A 164 -5.68 -1.66 1.61
N ASN A 165 -6.29 -1.15 0.55
CA ASN A 165 -6.01 0.18 0.03
C ASN A 165 -7.12 1.19 0.39
N ASP A 166 -8.08 0.78 1.24
CA ASP A 166 -9.16 1.60 1.78
C ASP A 166 -8.79 2.07 3.20
N VAL A 167 -8.67 3.39 3.38
CA VAL A 167 -8.26 4.02 4.65
C VAL A 167 -9.26 3.74 5.77
N ASP A 168 -10.55 3.68 5.46
CA ASP A 168 -11.60 3.45 6.45
C ASP A 168 -11.57 1.99 6.92
N TYR A 169 -11.38 1.06 5.98
CA TYR A 169 -11.20 -0.35 6.33
C TYR A 169 -9.97 -0.57 7.21
N LEU A 170 -8.83 0.04 6.86
CA LEU A 170 -7.61 -0.07 7.66
C LEU A 170 -7.81 0.51 9.07
N SER A 171 -8.47 1.66 9.19
CA SER A 171 -8.75 2.30 10.48
C SER A 171 -9.67 1.44 11.35
N ALA A 172 -10.77 0.93 10.78
CA ALA A 172 -11.68 0.03 11.48
C ALA A 172 -10.99 -1.27 11.91
N ARG A 173 -10.10 -1.80 11.07
CA ARG A 173 -9.35 -3.03 11.39
C ARG A 173 -8.34 -2.81 12.51
N VAL A 174 -7.68 -1.66 12.56
CA VAL A 174 -6.78 -1.28 13.66
C VAL A 174 -7.56 -1.13 14.96
N GLU A 175 -8.72 -0.48 14.94
CA GLU A 175 -9.58 -0.33 16.10
C GLU A 175 -10.05 -1.69 16.63
N GLU A 176 -10.51 -2.57 15.75
CA GLU A 176 -10.92 -3.94 16.11
C GLU A 176 -9.78 -4.74 16.75
N LEU A 177 -8.59 -4.71 16.13
CA LEU A 177 -7.43 -5.43 16.66
C LEU A 177 -6.97 -4.85 18.01
N THR A 178 -7.04 -3.53 18.17
CA THR A 178 -6.74 -2.85 19.44
C THR A 178 -7.70 -3.30 20.54
N GLY A 179 -9.01 -3.31 20.27
CA GLY A 179 -10.01 -3.79 21.22
C GLY A 179 -9.84 -5.27 21.60
N ARG A 180 -9.45 -6.13 20.64
CA ARG A 180 -9.13 -7.55 20.92
C ARG A 180 -7.90 -7.68 21.81
N ILE A 181 -6.85 -6.89 21.59
CA ILE A 181 -5.63 -6.89 22.42
C ILE A 181 -5.96 -6.44 23.84
N GLU A 182 -6.77 -5.39 24.00
CA GLU A 182 -7.21 -4.91 25.32
C GLU A 182 -8.03 -5.98 26.06
N SER A 183 -8.99 -6.60 25.38
CA SER A 183 -9.81 -7.69 25.95
C SER A 183 -8.97 -8.89 26.38
N LEU A 184 -7.99 -9.29 25.56
CA LEU A 184 -7.06 -10.36 25.90
C LEU A 184 -6.18 -9.98 27.09
N THR A 185 -5.70 -8.73 27.16
CA THR A 185 -4.88 -8.24 28.27
C THR A 185 -5.65 -8.30 29.59
N VAL A 186 -6.91 -7.83 29.59
CA VAL A 186 -7.79 -7.93 30.77
C VAL A 186 -8.02 -9.38 31.18
N SER A 187 -8.28 -10.27 30.21
CA SER A 187 -8.52 -11.69 30.48
C SER A 187 -7.30 -12.36 31.11
N VAL A 188 -6.10 -12.09 30.59
CA VAL A 188 -4.84 -12.59 31.15
C VAL A 188 -4.61 -12.04 32.55
N ASP A 189 -4.84 -10.74 32.79
CA ASP A 189 -4.64 -10.15 34.12
C ASP A 189 -5.62 -10.71 35.15
N LEU A 190 -6.88 -10.98 34.78
CA LEU A 190 -7.83 -11.68 35.64
C LEU A 190 -7.39 -13.10 35.97
N LEU A 191 -6.88 -13.85 34.98
CA LEU A 191 -6.33 -15.19 35.21
C LEU A 191 -5.11 -15.16 36.13
N ARG A 192 -4.21 -14.20 35.95
CA ARG A 192 -3.04 -13.99 36.81
C ARG A 192 -3.46 -13.68 38.25
N GLN A 193 -4.46 -12.81 38.44
CA GLN A 193 -5.00 -12.49 39.77
C GLN A 193 -5.67 -13.71 40.41
N ALA A 194 -6.46 -14.47 39.65
CA ALA A 194 -7.10 -15.69 40.13
C ALA A 194 -6.05 -16.74 40.54
N PHE A 195 -5.00 -16.93 39.73
CA PHE A 195 -3.90 -17.84 40.04
C PHE A 195 -3.16 -17.44 41.32
N ILE A 196 -2.80 -16.16 41.47
CA ILE A 196 -2.18 -15.66 42.71
C ILE A 196 -3.11 -15.93 43.92
N GLY A 197 -4.42 -15.70 43.77
CA GLY A 197 -5.39 -15.97 44.83
C GLY A 197 -5.51 -17.46 45.22
N VAL A 198 -5.39 -18.37 44.24
CA VAL A 198 -5.46 -19.83 44.47
C VAL A 198 -4.16 -20.37 45.09
N GLU A 199 -3.01 -19.86 44.66
CA GLU A 199 -1.69 -20.32 45.09
C GLU A 199 -1.20 -19.63 46.37
N ASN A 200 -1.79 -18.51 46.78
CA ASN A 200 -1.54 -17.88 48.08
C ASN A 200 -2.20 -18.67 49.23
N ARG A 201 -1.84 -19.95 49.36
CA ARG A 201 -2.28 -20.85 50.42
C ARG A 201 -1.50 -20.54 51.70
N GLY A 202 -2.21 -20.15 52.76
CA GLY A 202 -1.62 -19.95 54.08
C GLY A 202 -1.12 -21.26 54.71
N PHE A 203 -0.14 -21.17 55.61
CA PHE A 203 0.61 -22.26 56.26
C PHE A 203 -0.25 -23.34 56.97
N LEU A 204 -1.55 -23.12 57.18
CA LEU A 204 -2.48 -24.09 57.79
C LEU A 204 -3.82 -24.23 57.02
N GLY A 205 -3.90 -23.75 55.78
CA GLY A 205 -5.16 -23.71 55.01
C GLY A 205 -6.20 -22.70 55.51
N ILE A 206 -5.85 -21.91 56.55
CA ILE A 206 -6.66 -20.82 57.10
C ILE A 206 -5.98 -19.50 56.71
N GLY A 207 -6.71 -18.62 56.02
CA GLY A 207 -6.23 -17.25 55.73
C GLY A 207 -5.93 -16.95 54.26
N ASN A 208 -6.75 -17.42 53.32
CA ASN A 208 -6.72 -16.97 51.92
C ASN A 208 -7.02 -15.46 51.86
N LYS A 209 -6.00 -14.62 52.01
CA LYS A 209 -6.13 -13.20 51.72
C LYS A 209 -5.70 -13.00 50.27
N PRO A 210 -6.62 -12.57 49.39
CA PRO A 210 -6.22 -12.17 48.05
C PRO A 210 -5.28 -10.97 48.15
N VAL A 211 -4.22 -10.96 47.33
CA VAL A 211 -3.36 -9.79 47.18
C VAL A 211 -4.23 -8.61 46.78
N THR A 212 -4.16 -7.52 47.55
CA THR A 212 -4.99 -6.35 47.27
C THR A 212 -4.58 -5.73 45.91
N PRO A 213 -5.52 -5.16 45.14
CA PRO A 213 -5.18 -4.50 43.87
C PRO A 213 -4.14 -3.39 44.02
N ALA A 214 -4.14 -2.69 45.16
CA ALA A 214 -3.17 -1.66 45.50
C ALA A 214 -1.76 -2.25 45.70
N ALA A 215 -1.64 -3.36 46.43
CA ALA A 215 -0.37 -4.07 46.63
C ALA A 215 0.18 -4.64 45.32
N LEU A 216 -0.67 -5.24 44.49
CA LEU A 216 -0.28 -5.74 43.16
C LEU A 216 0.24 -4.60 42.26
N LYS A 217 -0.52 -3.51 42.14
CA LYS A 217 -0.13 -2.34 41.32
C LYS A 217 1.21 -1.76 41.77
N ALA A 218 1.42 -1.63 43.08
CA ALA A 218 2.65 -1.11 43.64
C ALA A 218 3.85 -2.05 43.40
N ALA A 219 3.64 -3.37 43.52
CA ALA A 219 4.67 -4.37 43.23
C ALA A 219 5.09 -4.37 41.75
N LEU A 220 4.13 -4.30 40.83
CA LEU A 220 4.41 -4.19 39.39
C LEU A 220 5.18 -2.91 39.05
N ALA A 221 4.81 -1.78 39.66
CA ALA A 221 5.51 -0.51 39.46
C ALA A 221 6.94 -0.54 40.00
N ALA A 222 7.13 -1.09 41.20
CA ALA A 222 8.44 -1.21 41.83
C ALA A 222 9.38 -2.15 41.03
N LYS A 223 8.88 -3.29 40.56
CA LYS A 223 9.67 -4.21 39.71
C LYS A 223 10.02 -3.61 38.35
N ARG A 224 9.14 -2.81 37.74
CA ARG A 224 9.45 -2.10 36.49
C ARG A 224 10.52 -1.01 36.70
N ALA A 225 10.49 -0.32 37.84
CA ALA A 225 11.49 0.68 38.19
C ALA A 225 12.84 0.08 38.57
N ASN A 226 12.85 -1.10 39.19
CA ASN A 226 14.05 -1.87 39.51
C ASN A 226 13.89 -3.35 39.09
N PRO A 227 14.24 -3.71 37.85
CA PRO A 227 14.09 -5.07 37.35
C PRO A 227 14.88 -6.13 38.12
N ALA A 228 15.92 -5.75 38.86
CA ALA A 228 16.77 -6.68 39.63
C ALA A 228 16.27 -6.94 41.06
N ILE A 229 15.19 -6.27 41.51
CA ILE A 229 14.69 -6.43 42.88
C ILE A 229 14.20 -7.87 43.14
N ALA A 230 14.67 -8.47 44.23
CA ALA A 230 14.25 -9.79 44.68
C ALA A 230 12.93 -9.72 45.46
N ALA A 231 12.21 -10.84 45.59
CA ALA A 231 10.90 -10.90 46.25
C ALA A 231 10.91 -10.34 47.68
N GLY A 232 11.91 -10.71 48.50
CA GLY A 232 12.04 -10.23 49.88
C GLY A 232 12.28 -8.72 49.97
N ASP A 233 13.15 -8.19 49.11
CA ASP A 233 13.44 -6.75 49.06
C ASP A 233 12.24 -5.94 48.56
N LEU A 234 11.50 -6.49 47.59
CA LEU A 234 10.26 -5.91 47.07
C LEU A 234 9.20 -5.80 48.17
N ALA A 235 8.98 -6.89 48.92
CA ALA A 235 8.03 -6.89 50.03
C ALA A 235 8.46 -5.91 51.14
N ALA A 236 9.74 -5.89 51.51
CA ALA A 236 10.28 -4.97 52.50
C ALA A 236 10.14 -3.49 52.07
N GLN A 237 10.38 -3.19 50.80
CA GLN A 237 10.23 -1.85 50.24
C GLN A 237 8.77 -1.37 50.33
N LEU A 238 7.81 -2.21 49.94
CA LEU A 238 6.39 -1.84 49.95
C LEU A 238 5.84 -1.68 51.38
N ARG A 239 6.25 -2.54 52.32
CA ARG A 239 5.90 -2.39 53.75
C ARG A 239 6.39 -1.08 54.35
N LYS A 240 7.61 -0.65 54.00
CA LYS A 240 8.14 0.67 54.42
C LYS A 240 7.29 1.82 53.90
N GLY A 241 6.64 1.64 52.75
CA GLY A 241 5.68 2.59 52.18
C GLY A 241 4.24 2.47 52.69
N GLY A 242 3.99 1.64 53.71
CA GLY A 242 2.65 1.42 54.28
C GLY A 242 1.76 0.45 53.50
N ILE A 243 2.31 -0.28 52.52
CA ILE A 243 1.59 -1.28 51.74
C ILE A 243 1.92 -2.66 52.27
N GLU A 244 0.93 -3.34 52.85
CA GLU A 244 1.10 -4.72 53.31
C GLU A 244 1.21 -5.68 52.13
N LEU A 245 2.32 -6.41 52.06
CA LEU A 245 2.58 -7.49 51.11
C LEU A 245 3.52 -8.50 51.78
N SER A 246 3.20 -9.80 51.79
CA SER A 246 4.08 -10.87 52.30
C SER A 246 5.18 -11.24 51.30
N ASP A 247 6.24 -11.91 51.76
CA ASP A 247 7.34 -12.34 50.88
C ASP A 247 6.85 -13.41 49.88
N GLN A 248 5.90 -14.27 50.31
CA GLN A 248 5.24 -15.25 49.45
C GLN A 248 4.40 -14.59 48.35
N GLU A 249 3.61 -13.58 48.70
CA GLU A 249 2.81 -12.82 47.73
C GLU A 249 3.72 -12.08 46.73
N ALA A 250 4.80 -11.45 47.20
CA ALA A 250 5.79 -10.84 46.32
C ALA A 250 6.39 -11.87 45.36
N SER A 251 6.73 -13.07 45.85
CA SER A 251 7.29 -14.14 45.02
C SER A 251 6.30 -14.67 43.98
N LEU A 252 5.02 -14.84 44.34
CA LEU A 252 3.96 -15.22 43.40
C LEU A 252 3.73 -14.15 42.32
N ILE A 253 3.72 -12.87 42.70
CA ILE A 253 3.60 -11.76 41.73
C ILE A 253 4.76 -11.80 40.73
N LEU A 254 6.00 -11.98 41.22
CA LEU A 254 7.19 -12.05 40.36
C LEU A 254 7.16 -13.27 39.43
N ALA A 255 6.74 -14.44 39.93
CA ALA A 255 6.58 -15.63 39.11
C ALA A 255 5.55 -15.44 37.98
N VAL A 256 4.39 -14.85 38.30
CA VAL A 256 3.25 -14.76 37.38
C VAL A 256 3.38 -13.65 36.35
N PHE A 257 3.98 -12.52 36.72
CA PHE A 257 4.11 -11.34 35.85
C PHE A 257 5.48 -11.19 35.20
N PHE A 258 6.53 -11.78 35.78
CA PHE A 258 7.91 -11.62 35.31
C PHE A 258 8.63 -12.95 35.06
N ASN A 259 7.95 -14.09 35.22
CA ASN A 259 8.52 -15.43 35.02
C ASN A 259 9.73 -15.70 35.95
N GLU A 260 9.73 -15.10 37.13
CA GLU A 260 10.77 -15.25 38.15
C GLU A 260 10.30 -16.17 39.28
N PHE A 261 10.63 -17.45 39.17
CA PHE A 261 10.23 -18.45 40.15
C PHE A 261 11.17 -18.48 41.36
N PRO A 262 10.65 -18.69 42.59
CA PRO A 262 11.50 -18.99 43.73
C PRO A 262 12.33 -20.25 43.44
N LYS A 263 13.62 -20.20 43.80
CA LYS A 263 14.51 -21.37 43.73
C LYS A 263 14.24 -22.33 44.88
#